data_AF-A0A9D8FPA1-F1
#
_entry.id   AF-A0A9D8FPA1-F1
#
_cell.length_a   1.000
_cell.length_b   1.000
_cell.length_c   1.000
_cell.angle_alpha   90.00
_cell.angle_beta   90.00
_cell.angle_gamma   90.00
#
_symmetry.space_group_name_H-M   'P 1'
#
loop_
_entity.id
_entity.type
_entity.pdbx_description
1 polymer ?
#
loop_
_entity_poly.entity_id
_entity_poly.type
_entity_poly.pdbx_seq_one_letter_code
_entity_poly.pdbx_strand_id
1 'polypeptide(L)' 'MRIKLFFPSALIILLFLLNNNLPAANQTERILDYKSDITVYRDGSMTVTETIKVISKGDQIKRGIYRTFPTKYKDRY' A
#
# COMPACT_ATOMS: atom_id res chain seq x y z
N MET A 1 18.24 53.94 23.42
CA MET A 1 17.42 53.12 22.52
C MET A 1 18.09 51.76 22.36
N ARG A 2 17.70 50.75 23.16
CA ARG A 2 18.30 49.41 23.15
C ARG A 2 17.45 48.47 22.29
N ILE A 3 17.90 48.20 21.07
CA ILE A 3 17.35 47.17 20.19
C ILE A 3 17.66 45.81 20.84
N LYS A 4 16.72 45.30 21.64
CA LYS A 4 16.76 43.92 22.12
C LYS A 4 16.43 43.02 20.94
N LEU A 5 17.47 42.46 20.34
CA LEU A 5 17.62 41.07 19.91
C LEU A 5 16.31 40.22 19.92
N PHE A 6 15.31 40.60 19.11
CA PHE A 6 14.10 39.80 18.82
C PHE A 6 14.35 38.81 17.66
N PHE A 7 15.62 38.67 17.28
CA PHE A 7 16.09 37.87 16.15
C PHE A 7 16.03 36.34 16.35
N PRO A 8 16.32 35.77 17.54
CA PRO A 8 16.39 34.30 17.64
C PRO A 8 15.00 33.66 17.63
N SER A 9 13.96 34.32 18.16
CA SER A 9 12.59 33.81 18.15
C SER A 9 11.99 33.76 16.75
N ALA A 10 12.23 34.78 15.92
CA ALA A 10 11.79 34.78 14.52
C ALA A 10 12.45 33.66 13.70
N LEU A 11 13.75 33.39 13.95
CA LEU A 11 14.48 32.30 13.31
C LEU A 11 13.94 30.93 13.74
N ILE A 12 13.62 30.75 15.02
CA ILE A 12 13.02 29.52 15.56
C ILE A 12 11.63 29.29 14.97
N ILE A 13 10.80 30.33 14.87
CA ILE A 13 9.46 30.24 14.25
C ILE A 13 9.58 29.88 12.76
N LEU A 14 10.53 30.50 12.04
CA LEU A 14 10.79 30.19 10.64
C LEU A 14 11.26 28.74 10.45
N LEU A 15 12.18 28.26 11.30
CA LEU A 15 12.61 26.86 11.33
C LEU A 15 11.46 25.91 11.64
N PHE A 16 10.56 26.27 12.56
CA PHE A 16 9.40 25.45 12.89
C PHE A 16 8.41 25.37 11.72
N LEU A 17 8.16 26.49 11.02
CA LEU A 17 7.29 26.53 9.85
C LEU A 17 7.84 25.73 8.66
N LEU A 18 9.16 25.74 8.45
CA LEU A 18 9.81 24.98 7.37
C LEU A 18 9.78 23.46 7.58
N ASN A 19 9.69 22.97 8.82
CA ASN A 19 9.71 21.54 9.14
C ASN A 19 8.38 20.79 8.91
N ASN A 20 7.27 21.47 8.60
CA ASN A 20 5.96 20.83 8.43
C ASN A 20 5.74 20.19 7.04
N ASN A 21 6.71 20.28 6.13
CA ASN A 21 6.57 19.77 4.75
C ASN A 21 7.29 18.44 4.53
N LEU A 22 7.36 17.57 5.53
CA LEU A 22 7.77 16.18 5.31
C LEU A 22 6.57 15.44 4.71
N PRO A 23 6.58 15.05 3.42
CA PRO A 23 5.54 14.18 2.91
C PRO A 23 5.62 12.89 3.70
N ALA A 24 4.61 12.65 4.55
CA ALA A 24 4.43 11.34 5.17
C ALA A 24 4.45 10.32 4.03
N ALA A 25 5.35 9.34 4.10
CA ALA A 25 5.47 8.29 3.10
C ALA A 25 4.15 7.50 3.08
N ASN A 26 3.19 7.99 2.30
CA ASN A 26 1.82 7.53 2.31
C ASN A 26 1.80 6.24 1.47
N GLN A 27 2.16 5.11 2.09
CA GLN A 27 2.25 3.83 1.37
C GLN A 27 0.90 3.49 0.74
N THR A 28 0.83 3.35 -0.58
CA THR A 28 -0.43 3.03 -1.25
C THR A 28 -0.86 1.61 -0.92
N GLU A 29 -2.17 1.33 -1.05
CA GLU A 29 -2.64 -0.05 -1.00
C GLU A 29 -1.96 -0.87 -2.09
N ARG A 30 -1.42 -2.02 -1.70
CA ARG A 30 -0.70 -2.91 -2.63
C ARG A 30 -0.63 -4.32 -2.10
N ILE A 31 -0.48 -5.26 -3.03
CA ILE A 31 -0.12 -6.64 -2.73
C ILE A 31 1.39 -6.69 -2.50
N LEU A 32 1.80 -7.24 -1.37
CA LEU A 32 3.20 -7.45 -1.00
C LEU A 32 3.67 -8.85 -1.39
N ASP A 33 2.79 -9.83 -1.21
CA ASP A 33 3.06 -11.23 -1.51
C ASP A 33 1.76 -11.94 -1.90
N TYR A 34 1.89 -12.92 -2.79
CA TYR A 34 0.77 -13.70 -3.30
C TYR A 34 1.23 -15.13 -3.58
N LYS A 35 0.65 -16.08 -2.85
CA LYS A 35 0.91 -17.51 -3.00
C LYS A 35 -0.39 -18.25 -3.24
N SER A 36 -0.39 -19.10 -4.27
CA SER A 36 -1.49 -20.02 -4.56
C SER A 36 -1.03 -21.46 -4.43
N ASP A 37 -1.74 -22.21 -3.60
CA ASP A 37 -1.61 -23.65 -3.48
C ASP A 37 -2.79 -24.28 -4.22
N ILE A 38 -2.49 -25.00 -5.30
CA ILE A 38 -3.48 -25.55 -6.23
C ILE A 38 -3.39 -27.07 -6.21
N THR A 39 -4.52 -27.72 -5.95
CA THR A 39 -4.66 -29.18 -6.06
C THR A 39 -5.65 -29.50 -7.17
N VAL A 40 -5.20 -30.27 -8.17
CA VAL A 40 -6.04 -30.78 -9.26
C VAL A 40 -6.33 -32.25 -9.00
N TYR A 41 -7.60 -32.62 -8.99
CA TYR A 41 -8.05 -33.98 -8.77
C TYR A 41 -8.21 -34.72 -10.10
N ARG A 42 -8.29 -36.05 -10.03
CA ARG A 42 -8.37 -36.91 -11.23
C ARG A 42 -9.64 -36.73 -12.05
N ASP A 43 -10.72 -36.32 -11.40
CA ASP A 43 -12.00 -36.02 -12.04
C ASP A 43 -12.02 -34.63 -12.70
N GLY A 44 -10.89 -33.89 -12.65
CA GLY A 44 -10.76 -32.55 -13.22
C GLY A 44 -11.26 -31.44 -12.31
N SER A 45 -11.80 -31.76 -11.13
CA SER A 45 -12.09 -30.74 -10.11
C SER A 45 -10.79 -30.16 -9.54
N MET A 46 -10.86 -28.97 -8.95
CA MET A 46 -9.70 -28.26 -8.42
C MET A 46 -10.04 -27.53 -7.13
N THR A 47 -9.14 -27.61 -6.15
CA THR A 47 -9.14 -26.75 -4.96
C THR A 47 -8.00 -25.75 -5.06
N VAL A 48 -8.31 -24.48 -4.82
CA VAL A 48 -7.31 -23.40 -4.80
C VAL A 48 -7.38 -22.68 -3.47
N THR A 49 -6.25 -22.60 -2.78
CA THR A 49 -6.08 -21.82 -1.56
C THR A 49 -5.07 -20.72 -1.84
N GLU A 50 -5.49 -19.46 -1.64
CA GLU A 50 -4.64 -18.30 -1.87
C GLU A 50 -4.31 -17.60 -0.55
N THR A 51 -3.03 -17.35 -0.33
CA THR A 51 -2.55 -16.51 0.77
C THR A 51 -2.00 -15.22 0.18
N ILE A 52 -2.63 -14.09 0.50
CA ILE A 52 -2.29 -12.78 -0.06
C ILE A 52 -1.94 -11.82 1.07
N LYS A 53 -0.69 -11.35 1.08
CA LYS A 53 -0.24 -10.33 2.02
C LYS A 53 -0.40 -8.97 1.39
N VAL A 54 -1.10 -8.06 2.06
CA VAL A 54 -1.41 -6.72 1.52
C VAL A 54 -1.11 -5.62 2.53
N ILE A 55 -0.84 -4.42 2.00
CA ILE A 55 -1.05 -3.18 2.74
C ILE A 55 -2.48 -2.73 2.45
N SER A 56 -3.33 -2.72 3.48
CA SER A 56 -4.70 -2.22 3.38
C SER A 56 -4.83 -0.90 4.11
N LYS A 57 -5.37 0.11 3.43
CA LYS A 57 -5.73 1.43 3.98
C LYS A 57 -7.24 1.63 4.08
N GLY A 58 -8.02 0.61 3.72
CA GLY A 58 -9.48 0.65 3.75
C GLY A 58 -10.11 1.42 2.59
N ASP A 59 -9.39 1.64 1.48
CA ASP A 59 -9.95 2.33 0.31
C ASP A 59 -10.44 1.36 -0.75
N GLN A 60 -9.52 0.70 -1.45
CA GLN A 60 -9.84 -0.24 -2.52
C GLN A 60 -10.04 -1.65 -1.97
N ILE A 61 -9.17 -2.08 -1.06
CA ILE A 61 -9.16 -3.46 -0.53
C ILE A 61 -10.33 -3.74 0.43
N LYS A 62 -10.97 -2.71 1.01
CA LYS A 62 -12.11 -2.90 1.94
C LYS A 62 -13.29 -3.67 1.36
N ARG A 63 -13.48 -3.66 0.04
CA ARG A 63 -14.54 -4.43 -0.65
C ARG A 63 -14.17 -5.90 -0.88
N GLY A 64 -12.96 -6.30 -0.47
CA GLY A 64 -12.36 -7.59 -0.79
C GLY A 64 -11.54 -7.56 -2.08
N ILE A 65 -10.81 -8.66 -2.31
CA ILE A 65 -10.02 -8.92 -3.51
C ILE A 65 -10.79 -9.95 -4.35
N TYR A 66 -11.46 -9.48 -5.41
CA TYR A 66 -12.23 -10.37 -6.29
C TYR A 66 -11.33 -11.01 -7.34
N ARG A 67 -11.50 -12.32 -7.56
CA ARG A 67 -10.76 -13.12 -8.52
C ARG A 67 -11.70 -14.11 -9.19
N THR A 68 -11.44 -14.41 -10.46
CA THR A 68 -12.11 -15.47 -11.21
C THR A 68 -11.05 -16.31 -11.90
N PHE A 69 -11.33 -17.60 -12.07
CA PHE A 69 -10.52 -18.42 -12.97
C PHE A 69 -10.87 -18.03 -14.41
N PRO A 70 -9.87 -17.66 -15.24
CA PRO A 70 -10.14 -17.43 -16.65
C PRO A 70 -10.56 -18.74 -17.30
N THR A 71 -11.65 -18.71 -18.07
CA THR A 71 -12.12 -19.87 -18.86
C THR A 71 -11.53 -19.91 -20.26
N LYS A 72 -10.82 -18.84 -20.65
CA LYS A 72 -10.07 -18.74 -21.91
C LYS A 72 -8.61 -18.49 -21.57
N TYR A 73 -7.80 -19.53 -21.74
CA TYR A 73 -6.36 -19.42 -21.63
C TYR A 73 -5.82 -18.96 -22.99
N LYS A 74 -4.96 -17.95 -22.98
CA LYS A 74 -4.08 -17.63 -24.11
C LYS A 74 -2.72 -18.21 -23.76
N ASP A 75 -2.56 -19.53 -23.84
CA ASP A 75 -1.23 -20.10 -23.88
C ASP A 75 -0.74 -20.18 -25.33
N ARG A 76 0.53 -20.56 -25.49
CA ARG A 76 1.23 -20.63 -26.78
C ARG A 76 1.29 -22.06 -27.33
N TYR A 77 0.41 -22.97 -26.90
CA TYR A 77 0.38 -24.36 -27.36
C TYR A 77 -1.04 -24.88 -27.56
#